data_AF-A0AAP8QG86-F1
#
_entry.id   AF-A0AAP8QG86-F1
#
_cell.length_a   1.000
_cell.length_b   1.000
_cell.length_c   1.000
_cell.angle_alpha   90.00
_cell.angle_beta   90.00
_cell.angle_gamma   90.00
#
_symmetry.space_group_name_H-M   'P 1'
#
loop_
_entity.id
_entity.type
_entity.pdbx_description
1 polymer ?
#
loop_
_entity_poly.entity_id
_entity_poly.type
_entity_poly.pdbx_seq_one_letter_code
_entity_poly.pdbx_strand_id
1 'polypeptide(L)'
;MKVSIKQYDPDESKVRFTSQYGEGSAIWHGNPPKEGSTYDVEIEIPQLLAWEKDIQATNMDESSIKIQNDMVDLVGKLESVSEDDGCCVVRVGESIILVETEGIPLKVGSFLRVQTKSVILYNNHL
;
A
#
# COMPACT_ATOMS: atom_id res chain seq x y z
N MET A 1 1.37 -8.48 -5.20
CA MET A 1 -0.10 -8.53 -5.01
C MET A 1 -0.80 -8.70 -6.34
N LYS A 2 -1.85 -9.51 -6.41
CA LYS A 2 -2.73 -9.57 -7.58
C LYS A 2 -3.80 -8.48 -7.51
N VAL A 3 -3.91 -7.65 -8.54
CA VAL A 3 -4.91 -6.56 -8.65
C VAL A 3 -5.65 -6.61 -9.97
N SER A 4 -6.95 -6.32 -9.96
CA SER A 4 -7.77 -6.13 -11.17
C SER A 4 -8.03 -4.65 -11.39
N ILE A 5 -7.72 -4.14 -12.58
CA ILE A 5 -7.88 -2.72 -12.92
C ILE A 5 -9.34 -2.45 -13.26
N LYS A 6 -9.93 -1.47 -12.57
CA LYS A 6 -11.32 -1.03 -12.80
C LYS A 6 -11.38 0.17 -13.72
N GLN A 7 -10.41 1.07 -13.59
CA GLN A 7 -10.32 2.28 -14.37
C GLN A 7 -8.86 2.68 -14.51
N TYR A 8 -8.48 3.21 -15.66
CA TYR A 8 -7.16 3.79 -15.91
C TYR A 8 -7.30 5.18 -16.54
N ASP A 9 -6.71 6.18 -15.88
CA ASP A 9 -6.53 7.53 -16.41
C ASP A 9 -5.12 7.63 -17.01
N PRO A 10 -4.98 7.76 -18.34
CA PRO A 10 -3.69 7.82 -19.00
C PRO A 10 -2.97 9.17 -18.80
N ASP A 11 -3.69 10.25 -18.53
CA ASP A 11 -3.11 11.59 -18.39
C ASP A 11 -2.40 11.73 -17.03
N GLU A 12 -2.98 11.10 -15.99
CA GLU A 12 -2.39 11.06 -14.64
C GLU A 12 -1.62 9.76 -14.35
N SER A 13 -1.63 8.80 -15.28
CA SER A 13 -1.16 7.42 -15.06
C SER A 13 -1.78 6.80 -13.79
N LYS A 14 -3.05 7.08 -13.52
CA LYS A 14 -3.73 6.71 -12.27
C LYS A 14 -4.69 5.55 -12.50
N VAL A 15 -4.68 4.56 -11.62
CA VAL A 15 -5.62 3.43 -11.65
C VAL A 15 -6.52 3.42 -10.44
N ARG A 16 -7.77 2.96 -10.65
CA ARG A 16 -8.58 2.35 -9.59
C ARG A 16 -8.51 0.84 -9.75
N PHE A 17 -8.29 0.12 -8.66
CA PHE A 17 -8.12 -1.32 -8.69
C PHE A 17 -8.87 -2.01 -7.55
N THR A 18 -9.12 -3.30 -7.73
CA THR A 18 -9.60 -4.19 -6.67
C THR A 18 -8.61 -5.33 -6.45
N SER A 19 -8.52 -5.82 -5.23
CA SER A 19 -7.78 -7.02 -4.84
C SER A 19 -8.66 -7.88 -3.92
N GLN A 20 -8.14 -9.03 -3.49
CA GLN A 20 -8.79 -9.83 -2.45
C GLN A 20 -8.90 -9.10 -1.09
N TYR A 21 -8.13 -8.02 -0.89
CA TYR A 21 -8.10 -7.24 0.35
C TYR A 21 -8.97 -5.97 0.29
N GLY A 22 -9.64 -5.70 -0.84
CA GLY A 22 -10.50 -4.53 -1.03
C GLY A 22 -10.10 -3.70 -2.24
N GLU A 23 -10.41 -2.41 -2.20
CA GLU A 23 -10.27 -1.49 -3.34
C GLU A 23 -9.34 -0.32 -3.02
N GLY A 24 -8.59 0.11 -4.04
CA GLY A 24 -7.57 1.15 -3.89
C GLY A 24 -7.40 1.97 -5.15
N SER A 25 -6.64 3.05 -5.01
CA SER A 25 -6.18 3.87 -6.14
C SER A 25 -4.69 4.09 -6.05
N ALA A 26 -4.01 4.12 -7.18
CA ALA A 26 -2.56 4.22 -7.22
C ALA A 26 -2.08 4.86 -8.52
N ILE A 27 -0.85 5.36 -8.51
CA ILE A 27 -0.11 5.64 -9.74
C ILE A 27 0.38 4.32 -10.32
N TRP A 28 0.17 4.13 -11.60
CA TRP A 28 0.60 2.96 -12.34
C TRP A 28 1.98 3.20 -12.95
N HIS A 29 2.91 2.30 -12.67
CA HIS A 29 4.24 2.34 -13.22
C HIS A 29 4.51 1.08 -14.08
N GLY A 30 4.60 1.29 -15.39
CA GLY A 30 4.80 0.25 -16.39
C GLY A 30 4.03 0.54 -17.68
N ASN A 31 3.89 -0.46 -18.55
CA ASN A 31 3.04 -0.34 -19.74
C ASN A 31 1.59 -0.03 -19.34
N PRO A 32 0.87 0.83 -20.10
CA PRO A 32 -0.52 1.17 -19.81
C PRO A 32 -1.37 -0.08 -19.54
N PRO A 33 -2.06 -0.15 -18.39
CA PRO A 33 -2.86 -1.31 -18.06
C PRO A 33 -4.14 -1.31 -18.88
N LYS A 34 -4.68 -2.51 -19.10
CA LYS A 34 -5.99 -2.70 -19.69
C LYS A 34 -7.03 -2.82 -18.58
N GLU A 35 -8.04 -1.96 -18.63
CA GLU A 35 -9.20 -2.06 -17.75
C GLU A 35 -9.87 -3.45 -17.84
N GLY A 36 -10.33 -3.97 -16.71
CA GLY A 36 -10.87 -5.32 -16.57
C GLY A 36 -9.82 -6.44 -16.52
N SER A 37 -8.54 -6.13 -16.78
CA SER A 37 -7.46 -7.11 -16.70
C SER A 37 -6.86 -7.19 -15.30
N THR A 38 -6.19 -8.32 -15.02
CA THR A 38 -5.57 -8.60 -13.73
C THR A 38 -4.06 -8.69 -13.89
N TYR A 39 -3.34 -8.10 -12.93
CA TYR A 39 -1.89 -7.99 -12.93
C TYR A 39 -1.33 -8.42 -11.58
N ASP A 40 -0.12 -8.99 -11.58
CA ASP A 40 0.68 -9.17 -10.39
C ASP A 40 1.63 -7.97 -10.26
N VAL A 41 1.45 -7.19 -9.19
CA VAL A 41 2.12 -5.90 -8.98
C VAL A 41 2.90 -5.85 -7.67
N GLU A 42 3.96 -5.05 -7.63
CA GLU A 42 4.59 -4.59 -6.39
C GLU A 42 3.95 -3.28 -5.92
N ILE A 43 3.91 -3.08 -4.61
CA ILE A 43 3.33 -1.89 -3.98
C ILE A 43 4.46 -1.10 -3.37
N GLU A 44 4.53 0.18 -3.71
CA GLU A 44 5.43 1.14 -3.10
C GLU A 44 4.64 2.29 -2.45
N ILE A 45 5.11 2.73 -1.29
CA ILE A 45 4.65 3.96 -0.63
C ILE A 45 5.84 4.93 -0.63
N PRO A 46 5.89 5.88 -1.57
CA PRO A 46 7.07 6.74 -1.76
C PRO A 46 7.18 7.86 -0.72
N GLN A 47 6.26 7.92 0.25
CA GLN A 47 6.20 8.98 1.25
C GLN A 47 6.88 8.52 2.55
N LEU A 48 7.66 9.42 3.16
CA LEU A 48 8.03 9.29 4.57
C LEU A 48 6.78 9.42 5.44
N LEU A 49 6.48 8.40 6.25
CA LEU A 49 5.28 8.35 7.08
C LEU A 49 5.59 8.48 8.58
N ALA A 50 4.83 9.29 9.29
CA ALA A 50 5.02 9.45 10.73
C ALA A 50 4.16 8.46 11.53
N TRP A 51 4.78 7.79 12.51
CA TRP A 51 4.05 7.03 13.54
C TRP A 51 3.07 7.93 14.31
N GLU A 52 1.98 7.35 14.83
CA GLU A 52 0.87 8.03 15.54
C GLU A 52 0.04 9.01 14.68
N LYS A 53 0.51 9.37 13.48
CA LYS A 53 -0.17 10.28 12.55
C LYS A 53 -0.63 9.56 11.29
N ASP A 54 0.31 9.11 10.47
CA ASP A 54 0.03 8.43 9.19
C ASP A 54 -0.04 6.91 9.39
N ILE A 55 0.65 6.40 10.43
CA ILE A 55 0.63 5.00 10.86
C ILE A 55 0.07 4.89 12.27
N GLN A 56 -1.00 4.11 12.43
CA GLN A 56 -1.71 3.96 13.71
C GLN A 56 -1.97 2.49 14.03
N ALA A 57 -2.00 2.14 15.32
CA ALA A 57 -2.45 0.81 15.73
C ALA A 57 -3.92 0.61 15.36
N THR A 58 -4.29 -0.63 15.03
CA THR A 58 -5.68 -1.01 14.77
C THR A 58 -6.05 -2.27 15.53
N ASN A 59 -7.35 -2.41 15.82
CA ASN A 59 -7.92 -3.63 16.41
C ASN A 59 -8.28 -4.68 15.36
N MET A 60 -8.07 -4.38 14.07
CA MET A 60 -8.22 -5.36 12.99
C MET A 60 -7.11 -6.38 13.05
N ASP A 61 -7.41 -7.61 12.65
CA ASP A 61 -6.50 -8.76 12.62
C ASP A 61 -6.32 -9.37 11.21
N GLU A 62 -6.83 -8.66 10.20
CA GLU A 62 -6.75 -9.04 8.79
C GLU A 62 -6.33 -7.85 7.91
N SER A 63 -5.68 -8.16 6.77
CA SER A 63 -5.26 -7.14 5.81
C SER A 63 -6.44 -6.57 5.04
N SER A 64 -6.43 -5.25 4.83
CA SER A 64 -7.45 -4.58 4.02
C SER A 64 -6.91 -3.38 3.26
N ILE A 65 -7.57 -3.01 2.17
CA ILE A 65 -7.31 -1.84 1.35
C ILE A 65 -8.62 -1.12 1.14
N LYS A 66 -8.67 0.17 1.47
CA LYS A 66 -9.85 1.02 1.29
C LYS A 66 -9.47 2.39 0.76
N ILE A 67 -10.39 3.03 0.06
CA ILE A 67 -10.28 4.45 -0.30
C ILE A 67 -11.19 5.25 0.65
N GLN A 68 -10.64 6.27 1.31
CA GLN A 68 -11.40 7.23 2.12
C GLN A 68 -10.89 8.64 1.85
N ASN A 69 -11.78 9.55 1.43
CA ASN A 69 -11.45 10.97 1.18
C ASN A 69 -10.19 11.17 0.31
N ASP A 70 -10.11 10.45 -0.81
CA ASP A 70 -8.96 10.43 -1.74
C ASP A 70 -7.62 9.91 -1.15
N MET A 71 -7.66 9.32 0.05
CA MET A 71 -6.54 8.61 0.65
C MET A 71 -6.75 7.11 0.56
N VAL A 72 -5.64 6.37 0.51
CA VAL A 72 -5.62 4.92 0.62
C VAL A 72 -5.33 4.56 2.07
N ASP A 73 -6.24 3.77 2.65
CA ASP A 73 -6.07 3.13 3.94
C ASP A 73 -5.66 1.68 3.72
N LEU A 74 -4.46 1.34 4.19
CA LEU A 74 -3.92 -0.03 4.16
C LEU A 74 -3.86 -0.56 5.58
N VAL A 75 -4.43 -1.74 5.81
CA VAL A 75 -4.23 -2.48 7.05
C VAL A 75 -3.28 -3.64 6.79
N GLY A 76 -2.23 -3.72 7.59
CA GLY A 76 -1.19 -4.73 7.46
C GLY A 76 -0.52 -5.03 8.79
N LYS A 77 0.27 -6.11 8.80
CA LYS A 77 1.02 -6.54 9.97
C LYS A 77 2.43 -5.97 9.92
N LEU A 78 2.89 -5.39 11.02
CA LEU A 78 4.27 -4.95 11.18
C LEU A 78 5.18 -6.17 11.36
N GLU A 79 6.03 -6.46 10.38
CA GLU A 79 6.93 -7.63 10.39
C GLU A 79 8.28 -7.31 11.03
N SER A 80 8.83 -6.13 10.75
CA SER A 80 10.10 -5.67 11.30
C SER A 80 10.24 -4.17 11.22
N VAL A 81 11.16 -3.63 12.01
CA VAL A 81 11.56 -2.21 12.00
C VAL A 81 13.08 -2.16 11.97
N SER A 82 13.64 -1.29 11.14
CA SER A 82 15.06 -0.91 11.16
C SER A 82 15.16 0.41 11.94
N GLU A 83 15.70 0.35 13.15
CA GLU A 83 15.93 1.56 13.96
C GLU A 83 17.03 2.46 13.36
N ASP A 84 17.96 1.88 12.60
CA ASP A 84 19.10 2.59 12.00
C ASP A 84 18.71 3.35 10.73
N ASP A 85 17.82 2.77 9.90
CA ASP A 85 17.45 3.32 8.59
C ASP A 85 16.11 4.06 8.59
N GLY A 86 15.42 4.10 9.73
CA GLY A 86 14.08 4.69 9.83
C GLY A 86 13.03 3.98 8.99
N CYS A 87 13.22 2.71 8.64
CA CYS A 87 12.30 1.97 7.77
C CYS A 87 11.55 0.89 8.53
N CYS A 88 10.36 0.53 8.06
CA CYS A 88 9.66 -0.66 8.54
C CYS A 88 9.11 -1.52 7.41
N VAL A 89 8.87 -2.78 7.74
CA VAL A 89 8.32 -3.77 6.81
C VAL A 89 6.89 -4.08 7.22
N VAL A 90 5.96 -3.82 6.32
CA VAL A 90 4.52 -4.06 6.50
C VAL A 90 4.06 -5.16 5.56
N ARG A 91 3.44 -6.20 6.12
CA ARG A 91 2.79 -7.25 5.33
C ARG A 91 1.32 -6.91 5.11
N VAL A 92 0.91 -6.78 3.85
CA VAL A 92 -0.49 -6.65 3.44
C VAL A 92 -0.84 -7.89 2.62
N GLY A 93 -1.45 -8.87 3.29
CA GLY A 93 -1.72 -10.16 2.69
C GLY A 93 -0.45 -10.91 2.33
N GLU A 94 -0.30 -11.22 1.04
CA GLU A 94 0.89 -11.87 0.49
C GLU A 94 2.01 -10.87 0.12
N SER A 95 1.70 -9.56 0.10
CA SER A 95 2.67 -8.52 -0.26
C SER A 95 3.46 -8.04 0.95
N ILE A 96 4.74 -7.81 0.72
CA ILE A 96 5.67 -7.16 1.66
C ILE A 96 5.94 -5.77 1.12
N ILE A 97 5.73 -4.74 1.95
CA ILE A 97 5.90 -3.33 1.61
C ILE A 97 6.97 -2.76 2.53
N LEU A 98 8.00 -2.16 1.96
CA LEU A 98 8.97 -1.36 2.71
C LEU A 98 8.42 0.07 2.81
N VAL A 99 8.42 0.63 4.00
CA VAL A 99 7.90 1.98 4.28
C VAL A 99 8.96 2.78 5.01
N GLU A 100 9.32 3.93 4.47
CA GLU A 100 10.14 4.91 5.18
C GLU A 100 9.29 5.57 6.27
N THR A 101 9.82 5.64 7.49
CA THR A 101 9.09 6.10 8.67
C THR A 101 9.89 7.05 9.55
N GLU A 102 9.18 7.88 10.29
CA GLU A 102 9.75 8.71 11.34
C GLU A 102 8.96 8.61 12.65
N GLY A 103 9.66 8.76 13.77
CA GLY A 103 9.07 8.66 15.11
C GLY A 103 9.33 7.30 15.78
N ILE A 104 8.52 6.98 16.79
CA ILE A 104 8.70 5.77 17.60
C ILE A 104 7.81 4.66 17.04
N PRO A 105 8.39 3.51 16.65
CA PRO A 105 7.63 2.44 16.05
C PRO A 105 6.68 1.75 17.02
N LEU A 106 5.60 1.19 16.46
CA LEU A 106 4.72 0.27 17.17
C LEU A 106 5.42 -1.09 17.41
N LYS A 107 4.81 -1.92 18.25
CA LYS A 107 5.32 -3.26 18.54
C LYS A 107 5.26 -4.15 17.29
N VAL A 108 6.40 -4.75 16.93
CA VAL A 108 6.49 -5.77 15.89
C VAL A 108 5.47 -6.90 16.16
N GLY A 109 4.79 -7.34 15.11
CA GLY A 109 3.74 -8.35 15.14
C GLY A 109 2.32 -7.78 15.31
N SER A 110 2.18 -6.48 15.61
CA SER A 110 0.88 -5.80 15.64
C SER A 110 0.34 -5.53 14.24
N PHE A 111 -0.97 -5.40 14.13
CA PHE A 111 -1.62 -4.82 12.95
C PHE A 111 -1.67 -3.31 13.08
N LEU A 112 -1.41 -2.65 11.96
CA LEU A 112 -1.40 -1.21 11.83
C LEU A 112 -2.25 -0.79 10.63
N ARG A 113 -2.78 0.43 10.71
CA ARG A 113 -3.36 1.16 9.59
C ARG A 113 -2.31 2.16 9.11
N VAL A 114 -2.02 2.11 7.82
CA VAL A 114 -1.26 3.12 7.09
C VAL A 114 -2.26 3.95 6.28
N GLN A 115 -2.22 5.26 6.45
CA GLN A 115 -2.97 6.20 5.64
C GLN A 115 -2.00 6.98 4.74
N THR A 116 -2.20 6.89 3.43
CA THR A 116 -1.30 7.54 2.45
C THR A 116 -2.09 8.15 1.31
N LYS A 117 -1.54 9.21 0.70
CA LYS A 117 -2.10 9.83 -0.51
C LYS A 117 -1.53 9.22 -1.78
N SER A 118 -0.33 8.64 -1.69
CA SER A 118 0.39 8.08 -2.83
C SER A 118 0.69 6.61 -2.58
N VAL A 119 0.24 5.80 -3.54
CA VAL A 119 0.61 4.40 -3.69
C VAL A 119 1.04 4.25 -5.13
N ILE A 120 2.16 3.58 -5.37
CA ILE A 120 2.62 3.24 -6.71
C ILE A 120 2.50 1.73 -6.90
N LEU A 121 1.97 1.31 -8.04
CA LEU A 121 1.92 -0.09 -8.46
C LEU A 121 2.90 -0.31 -9.61
N TYR A 122 3.88 -1.18 -9.39
CA TYR A 122 4.82 -1.61 -10.42
C TYR A 122 4.32 -2.89 -11.07
N ASN A 123 4.11 -2.86 -12.39
CA ASN A 123 3.83 -4.07 -13.15
C ASN A 123 5.15 -4.75 -13.54
N ASN A 124 5.44 -5.88 -12.91
CA ASN A 124 6.69 -6.61 -13.11
C ASN A 124 6.76 -7.41 -14.43
N HIS A 125 5.74 -7.33 -15.28
CA HIS A 125 5.75 -7.97 -16.59
C HIS A 125 6.21 -6.96 -17.67
N LEU A 126 7.53 -6.93 -17.89
CA LEU A 126 8.17 -6.36 -19.09
C LEU A 126 7.94 -7.26 -20.31
#